data_AF-A0A938BEJ6-F1
#
_entry.id   AF-A0A938BEJ6-F1
#
_cell.length_a   1.000
_cell.length_b   1.000
_cell.length_c   1.000
_cell.angle_alpha   90.00
_cell.angle_beta   90.00
_cell.angle_gamma   90.00
#
_symmetry.space_group_name_H-M   'P 1'
#
loop_
_entity.id
_entity.type
_entity.pdbx_description
1 polymer ?
#
loop_
_entity_poly.entity_id
_entity_poly.type
_entity_poly.pdbx_seq_one_letter_code
_entity_poly.pdbx_strand_id
1 'polypeptide(L)'
;MPNGFRRFVVHSPIRRIDEFRRLAEEAERLRSWGEVVVNISTLSEKNRYEIPIGGSPWHEYASLNPTLFKFFPHPMLAPYIPADFVARNRALLLEKAAILRELGLKAGFWSYDPNILPERFFVDHPELRGPRVDHPRRSREEPFALCVDRSDVLDMYASMMAELVRLVPEMSVYSFKTNDAGTGFCRAENLYSGPNGPTFSRARSVGERVRGFLHALLRGAAEADGAVDIFMSGYITENELDKILPHLPERTYLEARTPKAITIGSPINETYPVVGVFEPLGLMERLERLRDPEVKTVFIGLRAMYDRGYETIETSARILDLVEDYVKRPYAGLWARLRRLHELSEKWGGPDHADRLFEAFSTMRQTFALKATTAGQLGT
;
A
#
# COMPACT_ATOMS: atom_id res chain seq x y z
N MET A 1 -6.15 25.23 -15.28
CA MET A 1 -4.82 25.02 -14.68
C MET A 1 -4.02 24.12 -15.62
N PRO A 2 -2.73 24.39 -15.92
CA PRO A 2 -1.96 23.63 -16.91
C PRO A 2 -1.72 22.17 -16.55
N ASN A 3 -2.05 21.77 -15.31
CA ASN A 3 -1.96 20.43 -14.80
C ASN A 3 -3.35 20.05 -14.26
N GLY A 4 -4.00 19.05 -14.88
CA GLY A 4 -5.32 18.58 -14.43
C GLY A 4 -5.31 18.08 -12.98
N PHE A 5 -6.49 17.86 -12.41
CA PHE A 5 -6.66 17.29 -11.06
C PHE A 5 -5.81 16.02 -10.88
N ARG A 6 -5.05 15.96 -9.78
CA ARG A 6 -4.25 14.81 -9.38
C ARG A 6 -4.64 14.32 -8.00
N ARG A 7 -4.30 13.07 -7.70
CA ARG A 7 -4.38 12.48 -6.37
C ARG A 7 -2.97 12.11 -5.90
N PHE A 8 -2.61 12.52 -4.69
CA PHE A 8 -1.35 12.17 -4.05
C PHE A 8 -1.65 11.22 -2.88
N VAL A 9 -1.19 9.97 -2.96
CA VAL A 9 -1.43 8.94 -1.95
C VAL A 9 -0.14 8.71 -1.16
N VAL A 10 -0.07 9.27 0.04
CA VAL A 10 1.09 9.19 0.93
C VAL A 10 0.96 7.99 1.85
N HIS A 11 1.97 7.11 1.85
CA HIS A 11 1.99 5.94 2.71
C HIS A 11 3.26 5.88 3.54
N SER A 12 3.10 6.11 4.85
CA SER A 12 4.11 5.89 5.89
C SER A 12 3.47 5.22 7.12
N PRO A 13 3.92 4.04 7.56
CA PRO A 13 3.34 3.30 8.69
C PRO A 13 3.72 3.86 10.07
N ILE A 14 3.42 5.15 10.30
CA ILE A 14 3.72 5.86 11.55
C ILE A 14 2.72 5.42 12.63
N ARG A 15 3.21 5.08 13.83
CA ARG A 15 2.34 4.75 14.99
C ARG A 15 2.19 5.91 15.97
N ARG A 16 3.18 6.79 16.00
CA ARG A 16 3.20 7.97 16.87
C ARG A 16 2.34 9.08 16.28
N ILE A 17 1.33 9.52 17.04
CA ILE A 17 0.34 10.48 16.57
C ILE A 17 0.94 11.86 16.26
N ASP A 18 1.92 12.30 17.05
CA ASP A 18 2.66 13.54 16.82
C ASP A 18 3.47 13.51 15.51
N GLU A 19 4.15 12.41 15.23
CA GLU A 19 4.86 12.21 13.96
C GLU A 19 3.89 12.11 12.78
N PHE A 20 2.75 11.43 12.95
CA PHE A 20 1.73 11.33 11.91
C PHE A 20 1.14 12.70 11.55
N ARG A 21 0.84 13.52 12.57
CA ARG A 21 0.38 14.91 12.35
C ARG A 21 1.40 15.71 11.55
N ARG A 22 2.69 15.66 11.93
CA ARG A 22 3.75 16.37 11.18
C ARG A 22 3.82 15.91 9.71
N LEU A 23 3.71 14.61 9.44
CA LEU A 23 3.66 14.11 8.06
C LEU A 23 2.42 14.61 7.30
N ALA A 24 1.26 14.64 7.95
CA ALA A 24 0.03 15.09 7.34
C ALA A 24 0.07 16.60 7.02
N GLU A 25 0.60 17.42 7.93
CA GLU A 25 0.87 18.85 7.71
C GLU A 25 1.84 19.06 6.54
N GLU A 26 2.92 18.28 6.46
CA GLU A 26 3.83 18.29 5.31
C GLU A 26 3.15 17.90 4.00
N ALA A 27 2.20 16.96 4.02
CA ALA A 27 1.46 16.55 2.83
C ALA A 27 0.40 17.58 2.41
N GLU A 28 -0.11 18.40 3.34
CA GLU A 28 -1.18 19.38 3.09
C GLU A 28 -0.82 20.38 1.98
N ARG A 29 0.46 20.75 1.84
CA ARG A 29 0.91 21.68 0.77
C ARG A 29 0.57 21.21 -0.65
N LEU A 30 0.43 19.89 -0.85
CA LEU A 30 0.01 19.32 -2.13
C LEU A 30 -1.47 19.52 -2.43
N ARG A 31 -2.29 19.94 -1.45
CA ARG A 31 -3.74 20.16 -1.61
C ARG A 31 -4.09 21.22 -2.64
N SER A 32 -3.21 22.21 -2.83
CA SER A 32 -3.38 23.22 -3.88
C SER A 32 -3.25 22.66 -5.30
N TRP A 33 -2.73 21.43 -5.44
CA TRP A 33 -2.46 20.75 -6.71
C TRP A 33 -3.33 19.51 -6.95
N GLY A 34 -4.15 19.09 -5.97
CA GLY A 34 -4.93 17.87 -6.07
C GLY A 34 -5.51 17.37 -4.74
N GLU A 35 -6.15 16.21 -4.78
CA GLU A 35 -6.59 15.49 -3.59
C GLU A 35 -5.39 14.83 -2.90
N VAL A 36 -5.21 15.10 -1.61
CA VAL A 36 -4.16 14.48 -0.80
C VAL A 36 -4.80 13.41 0.07
N VAL A 37 -4.29 12.20 -0.06
CA VAL A 37 -4.74 11.01 0.65
C VAL A 37 -3.58 10.51 1.50
N VAL A 38 -3.79 10.35 2.81
CA VAL A 38 -2.76 9.83 3.72
C VAL A 38 -3.22 8.48 4.28
N ASN A 39 -2.33 7.49 4.25
CA ASN A 39 -2.62 6.16 4.76
C ASN A 39 -2.82 6.16 6.30
N ILE A 40 -3.92 5.54 6.76
CA ILE A 40 -4.23 5.42 8.20
C ILE A 40 -4.25 3.98 8.71
N SER A 41 -3.95 2.99 7.88
CA SER A 41 -4.16 1.58 8.18
C SER A 41 -3.03 0.91 8.97
N THR A 42 -2.09 1.65 9.54
CA THR A 42 -0.99 1.05 10.31
C THR A 42 -1.50 0.30 11.53
N LEU A 43 -1.05 -0.95 11.73
CA LEU A 43 -1.30 -1.69 12.97
C LEU A 43 -0.57 -1.06 14.16
N SER A 44 -1.24 -1.01 15.31
CA SER A 44 -0.68 -0.50 16.57
C SER A 44 0.52 -1.31 17.04
N GLU A 45 0.56 -2.60 16.72
CA GLU A 45 1.64 -3.52 17.02
C GLU A 45 1.64 -4.73 16.08
N LYS A 46 2.61 -5.63 16.25
CA LYS A 46 2.65 -6.93 15.56
C LYS A 46 1.51 -7.83 16.06
N ASN A 47 0.80 -8.47 15.14
CA ASN A 47 -0.28 -9.41 15.45
C ASN A 47 0.24 -10.80 15.90
N ARG A 48 0.94 -10.85 17.04
CA ARG A 48 1.62 -12.06 17.53
C ARG A 48 0.73 -13.31 17.65
N TYR A 49 -0.59 -13.15 17.78
CA TYR A 49 -1.54 -14.25 17.90
C TYR A 49 -1.64 -15.13 16.64
N GLU A 50 -1.18 -14.65 15.47
CA GLU A 50 -1.12 -15.45 14.23
C GLU A 50 0.19 -16.25 14.13
N ILE A 51 1.18 -15.98 14.97
CA ILE A 51 2.47 -16.68 14.92
C ILE A 51 2.32 -18.04 15.63
N PRO A 52 2.61 -19.15 14.95
CA PRO A 52 2.49 -20.49 15.52
C PRO A 52 3.47 -20.70 16.68
N ILE A 53 3.15 -21.67 17.55
CA ILE A 53 4.05 -22.12 18.61
C ILE A 53 5.36 -22.61 17.97
N GLY A 54 6.51 -22.16 18.48
CA GLY A 54 7.82 -22.42 17.89
C GLY A 54 8.26 -21.38 16.84
N GLY A 55 7.39 -20.42 16.50
CA GLY A 55 7.68 -19.33 15.59
C GLY A 55 7.53 -19.72 14.11
N SER A 56 7.41 -18.72 13.26
CA SER A 56 7.43 -18.91 11.80
C SER A 56 7.94 -17.63 11.15
N PRO A 57 9.09 -17.68 10.45
CA PRO A 57 9.61 -16.51 9.73
C PRO A 57 8.61 -15.91 8.76
N TRP A 58 7.72 -16.73 8.18
CA TRP A 58 6.65 -16.24 7.31
C TRP A 58 5.56 -15.45 8.05
N HIS A 59 5.08 -15.95 9.19
CA HIS A 59 4.07 -15.24 9.99
C HIS A 59 4.66 -13.97 10.59
N GLU A 60 5.92 -14.01 11.05
CA GLU A 60 6.63 -12.81 11.50
C GLU A 60 6.75 -11.76 10.39
N TYR A 61 6.99 -12.20 9.15
CA TYR A 61 7.07 -11.33 7.99
C TYR A 61 5.73 -10.67 7.66
N ALA A 62 4.63 -11.40 7.80
CA ALA A 62 3.27 -10.89 7.60
C ALA A 62 2.70 -10.16 8.84
N SER A 63 3.42 -10.11 9.96
CA SER A 63 2.82 -9.75 11.24
C SER A 63 2.41 -8.27 11.41
N LEU A 64 2.85 -7.43 10.48
CA LEU A 64 2.51 -6.02 10.42
C LEU A 64 1.53 -5.68 9.31
N ASN A 65 1.05 -6.69 8.57
CA ASN A 65 0.16 -6.49 7.45
C ASN A 65 -1.24 -6.09 7.93
N PRO A 66 -1.70 -4.86 7.64
CA PRO A 66 -3.06 -4.47 7.94
C PRO A 66 -4.07 -5.20 7.05
N THR A 67 -5.24 -5.46 7.64
CA THR A 67 -6.39 -6.10 6.99
C THR A 67 -7.67 -5.53 7.61
N LEU A 68 -8.79 -5.51 6.89
CA LEU A 68 -10.05 -4.98 7.44
C LEU A 68 -10.44 -5.63 8.77
N PHE A 69 -10.30 -6.95 8.89
CA PHE A 69 -10.69 -7.68 10.10
C PHE A 69 -9.81 -7.37 11.33
N LYS A 70 -8.62 -6.78 11.16
CA LYS A 70 -7.77 -6.34 12.27
C LYS A 70 -8.23 -5.01 12.90
N PHE A 71 -9.21 -4.33 12.29
CA PHE A 71 -9.81 -3.07 12.77
C PHE A 71 -11.33 -3.20 12.99
N PHE A 72 -12.01 -3.86 12.06
CA PHE A 72 -13.46 -4.01 11.98
C PHE A 72 -13.81 -5.47 11.67
N PRO A 73 -13.54 -6.44 12.57
CA PRO A 73 -13.83 -7.84 12.29
C PRO A 73 -15.34 -8.07 12.15
N HIS A 74 -15.74 -8.78 11.09
CA HIS A 74 -17.07 -9.34 11.01
C HIS A 74 -17.36 -10.23 12.24
N PRO A 75 -18.60 -10.30 12.77
CA PRO A 75 -18.91 -11.08 13.98
C PRO A 75 -18.48 -12.54 13.97
N MET A 76 -18.39 -13.17 12.79
CA MET A 76 -17.87 -14.54 12.64
C MET A 76 -16.35 -14.64 12.83
N LEU A 77 -15.60 -13.59 12.51
CA LEU A 77 -14.14 -13.53 12.67
C LEU A 77 -13.73 -13.07 14.07
N ALA A 78 -14.54 -12.21 14.70
CA ALA A 78 -14.22 -11.57 15.97
C ALA A 78 -13.80 -12.54 17.10
N PRO A 79 -14.41 -13.73 17.30
CA PRO A 79 -14.01 -14.66 18.36
C PRO A 79 -12.59 -15.24 18.22
N TYR A 80 -11.97 -15.09 17.05
CA TYR A 80 -10.65 -15.65 16.72
C TYR A 80 -9.55 -14.59 16.72
N ILE A 81 -9.90 -13.33 16.97
CA ILE A 81 -8.97 -12.19 16.96
C ILE A 81 -9.02 -11.53 18.35
N PRO A 82 -7.88 -11.24 18.99
CA PRO A 82 -7.88 -10.60 20.30
C PRO A 82 -8.59 -9.23 20.26
N ALA A 83 -9.63 -9.08 21.09
CA ALA A 83 -10.47 -7.88 21.10
C ALA A 83 -9.70 -6.61 21.49
N ASP A 84 -8.71 -6.74 22.37
CA ASP A 84 -7.85 -5.65 22.81
C ASP A 84 -6.93 -5.16 21.68
N PHE A 85 -6.42 -6.07 20.85
CA PHE A 85 -5.65 -5.75 19.65
C PHE A 85 -6.50 -4.98 18.62
N VAL A 86 -7.73 -5.45 18.36
CA VAL A 86 -8.68 -4.74 17.49
C VAL A 86 -8.99 -3.35 18.02
N ALA A 87 -9.23 -3.21 19.32
CA ALA A 87 -9.52 -1.93 19.96
C ALA A 87 -8.34 -0.94 19.83
N ARG A 88 -7.10 -1.39 20.05
CA ARG A 88 -5.90 -0.55 19.88
C ARG A 88 -5.71 -0.09 18.44
N ASN A 89 -5.89 -1.00 17.48
CA ASN A 89 -5.79 -0.67 16.05
C ASN A 89 -6.86 0.34 15.63
N ARG A 90 -8.10 0.13 16.06
CA ARG A 90 -9.21 1.03 15.78
C ARG A 90 -8.99 2.41 16.39
N ALA A 91 -8.52 2.48 17.63
CA ALA A 91 -8.20 3.75 18.28
C ALA A 91 -7.14 4.56 17.50
N LEU A 92 -6.02 3.91 17.15
CA LEU A 92 -4.97 4.53 16.35
C LEU A 92 -5.48 5.02 14.97
N LEU A 93 -6.27 4.20 14.28
CA LEU A 93 -6.85 4.54 12.98
C LEU A 93 -7.77 5.75 13.08
N LEU A 94 -8.64 5.80 14.10
CA LEU A 94 -9.60 6.89 14.29
C LEU A 94 -8.94 8.20 14.74
N GLU A 95 -7.87 8.16 15.54
CA GLU A 95 -7.07 9.35 15.87
C GLU A 95 -6.41 9.95 14.62
N LYS A 96 -5.83 9.10 13.76
CA LYS A 96 -5.28 9.56 12.48
C LYS A 96 -6.34 10.16 11.57
N ALA A 97 -7.48 9.50 11.45
CA ALA A 97 -8.64 9.98 10.69
C ALA A 97 -9.08 11.38 11.18
N ALA A 98 -9.17 11.59 12.50
CA ALA A 98 -9.50 12.89 13.08
C ALA A 98 -8.50 14.00 12.68
N ILE A 99 -7.19 13.71 12.67
CA ILE A 99 -6.17 14.65 12.20
C ILE A 99 -6.36 14.99 10.72
N LEU A 100 -6.58 13.99 9.87
CA LEU A 100 -6.79 14.25 8.44
C LEU A 100 -8.04 15.09 8.20
N ARG A 101 -9.11 14.86 8.97
CA ARG A 101 -10.33 15.68 8.92
C ARG A 101 -10.08 17.13 9.33
N GLU A 102 -9.32 17.36 10.41
CA GLU A 102 -8.91 18.70 10.85
C GLU A 102 -8.13 19.44 9.75
N LEU A 103 -7.23 18.75 9.07
CA LEU A 103 -6.40 19.29 7.98
C LEU A 103 -7.12 19.30 6.61
N GLY A 104 -8.37 18.84 6.53
CA GLY A 104 -9.11 18.75 5.26
C GLY A 104 -8.48 17.81 4.23
N LEU A 105 -7.76 16.77 4.68
CA LEU A 105 -7.15 15.72 3.87
C LEU A 105 -8.06 14.49 3.82
N LYS A 106 -7.82 13.62 2.83
CA LYS A 106 -8.53 12.34 2.70
C LYS A 106 -7.74 11.20 3.33
N ALA A 107 -8.47 10.16 3.73
CA ALA A 107 -7.89 8.94 4.28
C ALA A 107 -7.73 7.86 3.19
N GLY A 108 -6.60 7.15 3.28
CA GLY A 108 -6.35 5.93 2.51
C GLY A 108 -6.21 4.73 3.44
N PHE A 109 -6.59 3.55 2.97
CA PHE A 109 -6.37 2.29 3.65
C PHE A 109 -5.50 1.39 2.77
N TRP A 110 -4.35 0.96 3.29
CA TRP A 110 -3.51 -0.05 2.68
C TRP A 110 -3.80 -1.37 3.37
N SER A 111 -3.98 -2.44 2.59
CA SER A 111 -4.36 -3.74 3.09
C SER A 111 -3.55 -4.87 2.45
N TYR A 112 -3.68 -6.05 3.02
CA TYR A 112 -3.16 -7.29 2.52
C TYR A 112 -4.31 -8.29 2.47
N ASP A 113 -5.00 -8.42 1.34
CA ASP A 113 -6.22 -9.22 1.25
C ASP A 113 -6.26 -10.23 0.09
N PRO A 114 -7.00 -11.33 0.26
CA PRO A 114 -7.48 -11.86 1.55
C PRO A 114 -6.30 -12.45 2.34
N ASN A 115 -6.24 -12.22 3.66
CA ASN A 115 -5.07 -12.56 4.49
C ASN A 115 -5.21 -13.88 5.28
N ILE A 116 -4.12 -14.30 5.91
CA ILE A 116 -4.06 -15.37 6.91
C ILE A 116 -5.10 -15.16 8.01
N LEU A 117 -5.76 -16.25 8.40
CA LEU A 117 -6.52 -16.36 9.64
C LEU A 117 -5.99 -17.51 10.50
N PRO A 118 -6.21 -17.47 11.83
CA PRO A 118 -5.84 -18.56 12.72
C PRO A 118 -6.50 -19.89 12.30
N GLU A 119 -5.76 -21.00 12.35
CA GLU A 119 -6.27 -22.33 11.94
C GLU A 119 -7.56 -22.72 12.66
N ARG A 120 -7.71 -22.34 13.93
CA ARG A 120 -8.94 -22.54 14.72
C ARG A 120 -10.19 -22.05 13.98
N PHE A 121 -10.12 -20.91 13.28
CA PHE A 121 -11.25 -20.40 12.50
C PHE A 121 -11.67 -21.41 11.42
N PHE A 122 -10.71 -22.03 10.73
CA PHE A 122 -11.00 -22.99 9.67
C PHE A 122 -11.28 -24.40 10.18
N VAL A 123 -11.03 -24.70 11.45
CA VAL A 123 -11.55 -25.90 12.11
C VAL A 123 -13.05 -25.75 12.35
N ASP A 124 -13.48 -24.58 12.81
CA ASP A 124 -14.88 -24.28 13.10
C ASP A 124 -15.69 -23.94 11.82
N HIS A 125 -15.03 -23.42 10.77
CA HIS A 125 -15.62 -23.02 9.49
C HIS A 125 -14.82 -23.56 8.27
N PRO A 126 -14.71 -24.89 8.10
CA PRO A 126 -13.88 -25.49 7.05
C PRO A 126 -14.32 -25.13 5.62
N GLU A 127 -15.61 -24.84 5.41
CA GLU A 127 -16.20 -24.45 4.14
C GLU A 127 -15.74 -23.07 3.63
N LEU A 128 -15.19 -22.23 4.51
CA LEU A 128 -14.69 -20.88 4.18
C LEU A 128 -13.19 -20.86 3.88
N ARG A 129 -12.48 -21.98 4.08
CA ARG A 129 -11.05 -22.12 3.82
C ARG A 129 -10.74 -21.90 2.34
N GLY A 130 -9.86 -20.96 2.06
CA GLY A 130 -9.43 -20.59 0.72
C GLY A 130 -8.06 -21.19 0.37
N PRO A 131 -7.19 -20.41 -0.29
CA PRO A 131 -5.88 -20.91 -0.67
C PRO A 131 -4.95 -21.00 0.54
N ARG A 132 -4.01 -21.93 0.47
CA ARG A 132 -2.73 -21.85 1.17
C ARG A 132 -1.98 -20.62 0.69
N VAL A 133 -1.52 -19.84 1.65
CA VAL A 133 -0.79 -18.58 1.47
C VAL A 133 0.52 -18.61 2.24
N ASP A 134 1.06 -19.81 2.43
CA ASP A 134 2.35 -20.05 3.05
C ASP A 134 3.51 -19.74 2.09
N HIS A 135 4.72 -19.65 2.64
CA HIS A 135 5.94 -19.62 1.85
C HIS A 135 6.76 -20.88 2.20
N PRO A 136 6.81 -21.91 1.33
CA PRO A 136 7.37 -23.22 1.66
C PRO A 136 8.84 -23.21 2.13
N ARG A 137 9.64 -22.20 1.72
CA ARG A 137 11.02 -22.02 2.21
C ARG A 137 11.16 -21.29 3.55
N ARG A 138 10.07 -20.70 4.07
CA ARG A 138 10.07 -19.80 5.24
C ARG A 138 9.06 -20.20 6.32
N SER A 139 8.26 -21.23 6.07
CA SER A 139 7.29 -21.77 7.01
C SER A 139 7.22 -23.29 6.86
N ARG A 140 6.99 -23.98 7.98
CA ARG A 140 6.57 -25.39 7.99
C ARG A 140 5.05 -25.53 8.15
N GLU A 141 4.39 -24.46 8.59
CA GLU A 141 2.94 -24.37 8.68
C GLU A 141 2.31 -24.10 7.32
N GLU A 142 1.03 -24.43 7.19
CA GLU A 142 0.20 -24.24 6.01
C GLU A 142 -0.88 -23.19 6.26
N PRO A 143 -0.58 -21.89 6.51
CA PRO A 143 -1.61 -20.87 6.70
C PRO A 143 -2.52 -20.74 5.48
N PHE A 144 -3.80 -20.46 5.75
CA PHE A 144 -4.84 -20.28 4.76
C PHE A 144 -5.46 -18.88 4.84
N ALA A 145 -5.92 -18.38 3.71
CA ALA A 145 -6.77 -17.18 3.62
C ALA A 145 -8.23 -17.57 3.36
N LEU A 146 -9.16 -16.61 3.50
CA LEU A 146 -10.58 -16.82 3.19
C LEU A 146 -10.82 -17.07 1.68
N CYS A 147 -11.76 -17.96 1.36
CA CYS A 147 -12.16 -18.21 -0.02
C CYS A 147 -13.18 -17.17 -0.51
N VAL A 148 -12.73 -16.18 -1.29
CA VAL A 148 -13.62 -15.14 -1.85
C VAL A 148 -14.57 -15.64 -2.96
N ASP A 149 -14.53 -16.93 -3.31
CA ASP A 149 -15.54 -17.54 -4.17
C ASP A 149 -16.85 -17.83 -3.43
N ARG A 150 -16.84 -17.75 -2.08
CA ARG A 150 -18.01 -17.89 -1.21
C ARG A 150 -18.73 -16.55 -1.06
N SER A 151 -20.05 -16.54 -1.25
CA SER A 151 -20.89 -15.35 -0.99
C SER A 151 -20.70 -14.82 0.42
N ASP A 152 -20.68 -15.72 1.41
CA ASP A 152 -20.59 -15.36 2.82
C ASP A 152 -19.30 -14.58 3.11
N VAL A 153 -18.19 -14.97 2.49
CA VAL A 153 -16.90 -14.24 2.58
C VAL A 153 -16.99 -12.87 1.93
N LEU A 154 -17.61 -12.76 0.75
CA LEU A 154 -17.82 -11.47 0.08
C LEU A 154 -18.68 -10.54 0.95
N ASP A 155 -19.72 -11.06 1.60
CA ASP A 155 -20.55 -10.30 2.53
C ASP A 155 -19.78 -9.85 3.77
N MET A 156 -18.87 -10.68 4.30
CA MET A 156 -17.94 -10.24 5.36
C MET A 156 -17.12 -9.04 4.90
N TYR A 157 -16.44 -9.10 3.75
CA TYR A 157 -15.62 -7.98 3.27
C TYR A 157 -16.44 -6.72 3.02
N ALA A 158 -17.65 -6.84 2.47
CA ALA A 158 -18.55 -5.72 2.31
C ALA A 158 -18.91 -5.07 3.66
N SER A 159 -19.30 -5.87 4.66
CA SER A 159 -19.66 -5.35 5.98
C SER A 159 -18.49 -4.64 6.69
N MET A 160 -17.28 -5.18 6.60
CA MET A 160 -16.09 -4.58 7.22
C MET A 160 -15.69 -3.29 6.50
N MET A 161 -15.84 -3.24 5.17
CA MET A 161 -15.62 -2.03 4.37
C MET A 161 -16.67 -0.95 4.69
N ALA A 162 -17.94 -1.34 4.85
CA ALA A 162 -19.00 -0.43 5.27
C ALA A 162 -18.73 0.16 6.66
N GLU A 163 -18.23 -0.64 7.61
CA GLU A 163 -17.85 -0.14 8.94
C GLU A 163 -16.67 0.84 8.89
N LEU A 164 -15.63 0.53 8.10
CA LEU A 164 -14.51 1.46 7.86
C LEU A 164 -14.99 2.80 7.32
N VAL A 165 -15.79 2.80 6.25
CA VAL A 165 -16.26 4.02 5.58
C VAL A 165 -17.21 4.83 6.46
N ARG A 166 -18.11 4.16 7.20
CA ARG A 166 -19.04 4.83 8.12
C ARG A 166 -18.31 5.58 9.23
N LEU A 167 -17.22 5.00 9.75
CA LEU A 167 -16.43 5.60 10.82
C LEU A 167 -15.36 6.57 10.32
N VAL A 168 -14.99 6.48 9.04
CA VAL A 168 -14.02 7.36 8.37
C VAL A 168 -14.64 7.92 7.09
N PRO A 169 -15.53 8.93 7.16
CA PRO A 169 -16.20 9.50 5.99
C PRO A 169 -15.24 10.13 4.97
N GLU A 170 -14.03 10.51 5.39
CA GLU A 170 -12.95 10.99 4.53
C GLU A 170 -12.18 9.89 3.78
N MET A 171 -12.56 8.61 3.94
CA MET A 171 -11.97 7.50 3.19
C MET A 171 -12.21 7.67 1.68
N SER A 172 -11.13 7.73 0.89
CA SER A 172 -11.22 7.88 -0.57
C SER A 172 -10.45 6.81 -1.35
N VAL A 173 -9.49 6.14 -0.71
CA VAL A 173 -8.65 5.12 -1.37
C VAL A 173 -8.56 3.86 -0.53
N TYR A 174 -8.80 2.71 -1.15
CA TYR A 174 -8.48 1.39 -0.60
C TYR A 174 -7.46 0.71 -1.52
N SER A 175 -6.23 0.56 -1.05
CA SER A 175 -5.19 -0.16 -1.75
C SER A 175 -4.95 -1.51 -1.08
N PHE A 176 -4.80 -2.58 -1.84
CA PHE A 176 -4.42 -3.87 -1.25
C PHE A 176 -3.41 -4.63 -2.09
N LYS A 177 -2.53 -5.35 -1.40
CA LYS A 177 -1.64 -6.35 -1.99
C LYS A 177 -2.25 -7.74 -1.86
N THR A 178 -2.13 -8.55 -2.91
CA THR A 178 -2.51 -9.96 -2.90
C THR A 178 -1.38 -10.87 -3.41
N ASN A 179 -1.56 -12.19 -3.27
CA ASN A 179 -0.63 -13.26 -3.68
C ASN A 179 0.79 -13.14 -3.11
N ASP A 180 0.96 -12.47 -1.96
CA ASP A 180 2.23 -12.35 -1.26
C ASP A 180 2.01 -11.98 0.22
N ALA A 181 2.99 -12.27 1.07
CA ALA A 181 3.01 -11.96 2.50
C ALA A 181 1.72 -12.37 3.22
N GLY A 182 1.36 -13.63 3.08
CA GLY A 182 0.20 -14.22 3.74
C GLY A 182 -1.13 -13.87 3.07
N THR A 183 -1.12 -13.47 1.80
CA THR A 183 -2.35 -13.21 1.06
C THR A 183 -2.46 -14.02 -0.20
N GLY A 184 -3.67 -14.20 -0.71
CA GLY A 184 -3.85 -14.75 -2.05
C GLY A 184 -5.26 -15.14 -2.40
N PHE A 185 -5.52 -15.21 -3.70
CA PHE A 185 -6.78 -15.72 -4.23
C PHE A 185 -6.69 -17.22 -4.54
N CYS A 186 -7.80 -17.95 -4.36
CA CYS A 186 -7.89 -19.33 -4.83
C CYS A 186 -7.47 -19.41 -6.30
N ARG A 187 -6.69 -20.43 -6.65
CA ARG A 187 -6.23 -20.73 -8.00
C ARG A 187 -5.35 -19.65 -8.64
N ALA A 188 -4.88 -18.66 -7.88
CA ALA A 188 -3.90 -17.72 -8.39
C ALA A 188 -2.60 -18.45 -8.75
N GLU A 189 -1.99 -18.05 -9.85
CA GLU A 189 -0.84 -18.75 -10.44
C GLU A 189 0.43 -18.58 -9.60
N ASN A 190 0.64 -17.36 -9.10
CA ASN A 190 1.84 -16.95 -8.38
C ASN A 190 1.74 -17.08 -6.85
N LEU A 191 0.94 -18.02 -6.33
CA LEU A 191 1.08 -18.41 -4.92
C LEU A 191 2.38 -19.20 -4.74
N TYR A 192 3.10 -18.97 -3.64
CA TYR A 192 4.36 -19.68 -3.38
C TYR A 192 4.21 -21.21 -3.30
N SER A 193 3.04 -21.69 -2.88
CA SER A 193 2.67 -23.12 -2.87
C SER A 193 2.08 -23.62 -4.20
N GLY A 194 2.05 -22.76 -5.23
CA GLY A 194 1.40 -22.99 -6.51
C GLY A 194 -0.14 -22.82 -6.47
N PRO A 195 -0.82 -22.88 -7.63
CA PRO A 195 -2.26 -22.69 -7.73
C PRO A 195 -3.05 -23.71 -6.90
N ASN A 196 -3.74 -23.24 -5.85
CA ASN A 196 -4.40 -24.11 -4.89
C ASN A 196 -5.76 -23.53 -4.39
N GLY A 197 -6.46 -24.27 -3.53
CA GLY A 197 -7.78 -23.91 -2.99
C GLY A 197 -8.82 -25.04 -3.14
N PRO A 198 -10.05 -24.84 -2.65
CA PRO A 198 -11.12 -25.86 -2.67
C PRO A 198 -11.51 -26.32 -4.09
N THR A 199 -12.02 -27.53 -4.24
CA THR A 199 -12.42 -28.08 -5.56
C THR A 199 -13.43 -27.19 -6.28
N PHE A 200 -14.43 -26.65 -5.57
CA PHE A 200 -15.47 -25.80 -6.17
C PHE A 200 -14.91 -24.51 -6.81
N SER A 201 -13.79 -23.98 -6.30
CA SER A 201 -13.17 -22.77 -6.85
C SER A 201 -12.64 -22.94 -8.28
N ARG A 202 -12.46 -24.19 -8.75
CA ARG A 202 -11.96 -24.47 -10.11
C ARG A 202 -12.90 -23.96 -11.20
N ALA A 203 -14.19 -23.83 -10.89
CA ALA A 203 -15.20 -23.41 -11.86
C ALA A 203 -15.15 -21.90 -12.17
N ARG A 204 -14.50 -21.09 -11.33
CA ARG A 204 -14.41 -19.63 -11.51
C ARG A 204 -13.02 -19.23 -12.00
N SER A 205 -12.98 -18.40 -13.04
CA SER A 205 -11.74 -17.77 -13.50
C SER A 205 -11.20 -16.79 -12.45
N VAL A 206 -9.89 -16.49 -12.52
CA VAL A 206 -9.26 -15.48 -11.65
C VAL A 206 -9.89 -14.09 -11.85
N GLY A 207 -10.29 -13.74 -13.08
CA GLY A 207 -10.97 -12.49 -13.38
C GLY A 207 -12.32 -12.35 -12.69
N GLU A 208 -13.18 -13.37 -12.77
CA GLU A 208 -14.48 -13.38 -12.10
C GLU A 208 -14.36 -13.37 -10.57
N ARG A 209 -13.31 -14.00 -10.04
CA ARG A 209 -12.99 -14.04 -8.61
C ARG A 209 -12.59 -12.66 -8.09
N VAL A 210 -11.60 -12.04 -8.75
CA VAL A 210 -11.14 -10.68 -8.44
C VAL A 210 -12.30 -9.69 -8.57
N ARG A 211 -13.07 -9.77 -9.66
CA ARG A 211 -14.27 -8.93 -9.85
C ARG A 211 -15.26 -9.07 -8.70
N GLY A 212 -15.55 -10.29 -8.26
CA GLY A 212 -16.46 -10.54 -7.13
C GLY A 212 -15.95 -9.89 -5.84
N PHE A 213 -14.66 -10.03 -5.56
CA PHE A 213 -14.02 -9.42 -4.40
C PHE A 213 -14.06 -7.88 -4.45
N LEU A 214 -13.69 -7.30 -5.59
CA LEU A 214 -13.74 -5.85 -5.79
C LEU A 214 -15.16 -5.29 -5.68
N HIS A 215 -16.16 -5.97 -6.23
CA HIS A 215 -17.56 -5.57 -6.07
C HIS A 215 -18.03 -5.62 -4.63
N ALA A 216 -17.59 -6.60 -3.84
CA ALA A 216 -17.94 -6.68 -2.43
C ALA A 216 -17.42 -5.46 -1.65
N LEU A 217 -16.17 -5.05 -1.89
CA LEU A 217 -15.59 -3.86 -1.29
C LEU A 217 -16.33 -2.58 -1.75
N LEU A 218 -16.59 -2.42 -3.05
CA LEU A 218 -17.34 -1.27 -3.58
C LEU A 218 -18.76 -1.20 -3.02
N ARG A 219 -19.45 -2.34 -2.91
CA ARG A 219 -20.79 -2.45 -2.33
C ARG A 219 -20.77 -1.99 -0.88
N GLY A 220 -19.83 -2.50 -0.07
CA GLY A 220 -19.68 -2.09 1.33
C GLY A 220 -19.42 -0.59 1.48
N ALA A 221 -18.57 -0.02 0.63
CA ALA A 221 -18.33 1.42 0.62
C ALA A 221 -19.62 2.21 0.27
N ALA A 222 -20.35 1.78 -0.76
CA ALA A 222 -21.58 2.43 -1.21
C ALA A 222 -22.73 2.34 -0.18
N GLU A 223 -22.84 1.23 0.56
CA GLU A 223 -23.82 1.07 1.66
C GLU A 223 -23.61 2.08 2.80
N ALA A 224 -22.40 2.61 2.93
CA ALA A 224 -22.05 3.66 3.89
C ALA A 224 -21.96 5.06 3.23
N ASP A 225 -22.60 5.25 2.07
CA ASP A 225 -22.58 6.47 1.24
C ASP A 225 -21.17 6.95 0.86
N GLY A 226 -20.20 6.03 0.87
CA GLY A 226 -18.80 6.31 0.55
C GLY A 226 -18.45 6.10 -0.91
N ALA A 227 -17.54 6.94 -1.37
CA ALA A 227 -17.00 6.90 -2.72
C ALA A 227 -15.50 6.54 -2.65
N VAL A 228 -15.18 5.25 -2.68
CA VAL A 228 -13.78 4.78 -2.58
C VAL A 228 -13.24 4.24 -3.90
N ASP A 229 -12.03 4.66 -4.26
CA ASP A 229 -11.27 4.10 -5.37
C ASP A 229 -10.38 2.95 -4.87
N ILE A 230 -10.43 1.80 -5.56
CA ILE A 230 -9.74 0.59 -5.13
C ILE A 230 -8.53 0.32 -6.03
N PHE A 231 -7.35 0.15 -5.43
CA PHE A 231 -6.12 -0.19 -6.13
C PHE A 231 -5.63 -1.56 -5.69
N MET A 232 -5.53 -2.48 -6.63
CA MET A 232 -4.97 -3.81 -6.38
C MET A 232 -3.52 -3.86 -6.89
N SER A 233 -2.64 -4.45 -6.09
CA SER A 233 -1.30 -4.87 -6.48
C SER A 233 -1.04 -6.29 -6.00
N GLY A 234 0.04 -6.92 -6.47
CA GLY A 234 0.37 -8.30 -6.09
C GLY A 234 1.27 -8.98 -7.10
N TYR A 235 1.66 -10.21 -6.78
CA TYR A 235 2.31 -11.10 -7.75
C TYR A 235 1.22 -11.72 -8.63
N ILE A 236 0.96 -11.07 -9.76
CA ILE A 236 -0.06 -11.45 -10.74
C ILE A 236 0.68 -11.71 -12.07
N THR A 237 0.48 -12.87 -12.69
CA THR A 237 1.11 -13.18 -13.99
C THR A 237 0.48 -12.38 -15.12
N GLU A 238 1.17 -12.23 -16.25
CA GLU A 238 0.58 -11.59 -17.45
C GLU A 238 -0.68 -12.34 -17.93
N ASN A 239 -0.73 -13.67 -17.79
CA ASN A 239 -1.93 -14.47 -18.10
C ASN A 239 -3.10 -14.20 -17.15
N GLU A 240 -2.82 -13.97 -15.85
CA GLU A 240 -3.84 -13.53 -14.91
C GLU A 240 -4.30 -12.10 -15.22
N LEU A 241 -3.40 -11.20 -15.63
CA LEU A 241 -3.73 -9.83 -16.01
C LEU A 241 -4.71 -9.78 -17.18
N ASP A 242 -4.47 -10.56 -18.23
CA ASP A 242 -5.37 -10.67 -19.40
C ASP A 242 -6.79 -11.10 -19.00
N LYS A 243 -6.91 -11.88 -17.92
CA LYS A 243 -8.19 -12.33 -17.38
C LYS A 243 -8.80 -11.35 -16.38
N ILE A 244 -8.00 -10.52 -15.70
CA ILE A 244 -8.49 -9.59 -14.68
C ILE A 244 -8.94 -8.27 -15.32
N LEU A 245 -8.13 -7.71 -16.22
CA LEU A 245 -8.33 -6.39 -16.82
C LEU A 245 -9.74 -6.21 -17.45
N PRO A 246 -10.27 -7.16 -18.24
CA PRO A 246 -11.60 -7.02 -18.84
C PRO A 246 -12.76 -7.02 -17.83
N HIS A 247 -12.50 -7.43 -16.59
CA HIS A 247 -13.51 -7.62 -15.55
C HIS A 247 -13.44 -6.56 -14.45
N LEU A 248 -12.51 -5.61 -14.51
CA LEU A 248 -12.37 -4.56 -13.50
C LEU A 248 -13.64 -3.68 -13.45
N PRO A 249 -14.32 -3.61 -12.29
CA PRO A 249 -15.40 -2.65 -12.09
C PRO A 249 -14.90 -1.21 -12.23
N GLU A 250 -15.83 -0.27 -12.42
CA GLU A 250 -15.52 1.15 -12.32
C GLU A 250 -14.87 1.46 -10.95
N ARG A 251 -13.97 2.45 -10.93
CA ARG A 251 -13.23 2.89 -9.73
C ARG A 251 -12.29 1.83 -9.15
N THR A 252 -11.94 0.83 -9.94
CA THR A 252 -10.94 -0.17 -9.58
C THR A 252 -9.77 -0.14 -10.55
N TYR A 253 -8.57 -0.35 -10.02
CA TYR A 253 -7.32 -0.15 -10.74
C TYR A 253 -6.27 -1.20 -10.35
N LEU A 254 -5.35 -1.47 -11.27
CA LEU A 254 -4.13 -2.25 -11.02
C LEU A 254 -2.94 -1.30 -10.91
N GLU A 255 -2.35 -1.16 -9.71
CA GLU A 255 -1.44 -0.08 -9.33
C GLU A 255 -0.27 0.16 -10.32
N ALA A 256 0.30 -0.91 -10.90
CA ALA A 256 1.46 -0.83 -11.80
C ALA A 256 1.16 -1.03 -13.30
N ARG A 257 -0.12 -1.18 -13.68
CA ARG A 257 -0.52 -1.52 -15.06
C ARG A 257 -1.69 -0.69 -15.56
N THR A 258 -2.46 -0.07 -14.68
CA THR A 258 -3.36 0.99 -15.09
C THR A 258 -2.52 2.23 -15.42
N PRO A 259 -2.60 2.77 -16.64
CA PRO A 259 -1.76 3.91 -17.09
C PRO A 259 -1.95 5.18 -16.25
N LYS A 260 -2.94 5.20 -15.35
CA LYS A 260 -3.39 6.36 -14.60
C LYS A 260 -2.60 6.62 -13.31
N ALA A 261 -1.56 5.85 -13.00
CA ALA A 261 -0.79 6.00 -11.77
C ALA A 261 0.73 5.89 -11.96
N ILE A 262 1.46 6.57 -11.09
CA ILE A 262 2.91 6.38 -10.89
C ILE A 262 3.21 6.18 -9.41
N THR A 263 4.31 5.49 -9.13
CA THR A 263 4.83 5.33 -7.77
C THR A 263 6.20 6.01 -7.68
N ILE A 264 6.35 6.83 -6.65
CA ILE A 264 7.58 7.47 -6.23
C ILE A 264 7.78 7.20 -4.73
N GLY A 265 8.99 7.38 -4.21
CA GLY A 265 9.24 7.09 -2.82
C GLY A 265 10.72 7.03 -2.47
N SER A 266 11.00 6.91 -1.18
CA SER A 266 12.35 6.68 -0.69
C SER A 266 12.90 5.32 -1.13
N PRO A 267 14.22 5.17 -1.27
CA PRO A 267 14.89 3.89 -1.46
C PRO A 267 14.97 3.04 -0.18
N ILE A 268 14.04 3.23 0.76
CA ILE A 268 14.05 2.57 2.06
C ILE A 268 14.04 1.04 1.92
N ASN A 269 13.43 0.47 0.87
CA ASN A 269 13.45 -0.97 0.65
C ASN A 269 14.84 -1.50 0.28
N GLU A 270 15.66 -0.64 -0.30
CA GLU A 270 17.02 -0.92 -0.71
C GLU A 270 18.04 -0.63 0.40
N THR A 271 17.70 0.24 1.36
CA THR A 271 18.61 0.69 2.43
C THR A 271 18.23 0.18 3.82
N TYR A 272 17.02 -0.35 4.02
CA TYR A 272 16.55 -0.83 5.32
C TYR A 272 17.55 -1.80 5.97
N PRO A 273 17.91 -1.61 7.25
CA PRO A 273 17.27 -0.76 8.25
C PRO A 273 17.74 0.71 8.29
N VAL A 274 18.58 1.15 7.36
CA VAL A 274 19.02 2.55 7.28
C VAL A 274 17.90 3.41 6.68
N VAL A 275 17.47 4.42 7.44
CA VAL A 275 16.51 5.46 7.05
C VAL A 275 17.23 6.80 6.88
N GLY A 276 16.57 7.81 6.30
CA GLY A 276 17.15 9.13 6.12
C GLY A 276 17.89 9.31 4.80
N VAL A 277 17.77 8.35 3.86
CA VAL A 277 18.46 8.36 2.57
C VAL A 277 17.43 8.48 1.46
N PHE A 278 17.61 9.40 0.52
CA PHE A 278 16.73 9.48 -0.67
C PHE A 278 17.50 9.89 -1.92
N GLU A 279 17.11 9.35 -3.08
CA GLU A 279 17.78 9.56 -4.36
C GLU A 279 16.95 10.51 -5.24
N PRO A 280 17.23 11.84 -5.23
CA PRO A 280 16.36 12.81 -5.88
C PRO A 280 16.35 12.70 -7.40
N LEU A 281 17.48 12.41 -8.08
CA LEU A 281 17.51 12.43 -9.55
C LEU A 281 16.61 11.35 -10.18
N GLY A 282 16.56 10.15 -9.61
CA GLY A 282 15.64 9.10 -10.04
C GLY A 282 14.19 9.35 -9.63
N LEU A 283 13.95 10.08 -8.54
CA LEU A 283 12.60 10.56 -8.23
C LEU A 283 12.13 11.60 -9.23
N MET A 284 12.98 12.57 -9.54
CA MET A 284 12.74 13.60 -10.54
C MET A 284 12.50 13.00 -11.93
N GLU A 285 13.24 11.95 -12.31
CA GLU A 285 13.01 11.20 -13.55
C GLU A 285 11.62 10.56 -13.61
N ARG A 286 11.19 9.91 -12.51
CA ARG A 286 9.87 9.29 -12.42
C ARG A 286 8.75 10.33 -12.47
N LEU A 287 8.96 11.50 -11.87
CA LEU A 287 8.01 12.62 -11.91
C LEU A 287 7.78 13.15 -13.34
N GLU A 288 8.73 12.98 -14.27
CA GLU A 288 8.52 13.36 -15.68
C GLU A 288 7.33 12.63 -16.34
N ARG A 289 6.94 11.46 -15.80
CA ARG A 289 5.74 10.73 -16.24
C ARG A 289 4.44 11.50 -15.97
N LEU A 290 4.43 12.48 -15.07
CA LEU A 290 3.27 13.35 -14.82
C LEU A 290 2.94 14.30 -15.97
N ARG A 291 3.78 14.35 -17.01
CA ARG A 291 3.49 15.04 -18.28
C ARG A 291 2.42 14.32 -19.09
N ASP A 292 2.27 13.02 -18.88
CA ASP A 292 1.17 12.27 -19.45
C ASP A 292 -0.14 12.69 -18.74
N PRO A 293 -1.09 13.31 -19.46
CA PRO A 293 -2.34 13.76 -18.86
C PRO A 293 -3.21 12.60 -18.35
N GLU A 294 -2.96 11.36 -18.77
CA GLU A 294 -3.66 10.18 -18.26
C GLU A 294 -3.22 9.80 -16.84
N VAL A 295 -2.02 10.19 -16.42
CA VAL A 295 -1.52 9.94 -15.06
C VAL A 295 -2.23 10.86 -14.07
N LYS A 296 -3.16 10.30 -13.29
CA LYS A 296 -3.97 11.00 -12.29
C LYS A 296 -3.54 10.76 -10.86
N THR A 297 -2.87 9.64 -10.57
CA THR A 297 -2.52 9.24 -9.20
C THR A 297 -1.01 9.14 -9.01
N VAL A 298 -0.51 9.66 -7.90
CA VAL A 298 0.88 9.59 -7.47
C VAL A 298 0.94 8.88 -6.14
N PHE A 299 1.40 7.63 -6.13
CA PHE A 299 1.70 6.90 -4.90
C PHE A 299 3.06 7.35 -4.38
N ILE A 300 3.10 7.80 -3.13
CA ILE A 300 4.29 8.29 -2.43
C ILE A 300 4.60 7.31 -1.31
N GLY A 301 5.46 6.34 -1.61
CA GLY A 301 5.87 5.28 -0.70
C GLY A 301 7.02 5.71 0.21
N LEU A 302 6.77 5.77 1.51
CA LEU A 302 7.73 6.16 2.55
C LEU A 302 7.95 5.03 3.57
N ARG A 303 7.65 3.80 3.15
CA ARG A 303 7.61 2.61 3.99
C ARG A 303 8.60 1.56 3.53
N ALA A 304 9.21 0.87 4.48
CA ALA A 304 9.86 -0.39 4.23
C ALA A 304 8.81 -1.48 3.96
N MET A 305 9.20 -2.52 3.22
CA MET A 305 8.34 -3.63 2.87
C MET A 305 7.61 -4.19 4.11
N TYR A 306 6.29 -4.39 3.98
CA TYR A 306 5.41 -4.97 5.01
C TYR A 306 5.28 -4.12 6.28
N ASP A 307 5.36 -2.80 6.14
CA ASP A 307 5.18 -1.84 7.23
C ASP A 307 6.15 -2.02 8.40
N ARG A 308 7.30 -2.64 8.13
CA ARG A 308 8.36 -2.94 9.12
C ARG A 308 9.15 -1.72 9.55
N GLY A 309 9.11 -0.65 8.77
CA GLY A 309 9.76 0.62 9.04
C GLY A 309 9.24 1.70 8.11
N TYR A 310 9.64 2.94 8.38
CA TYR A 310 9.26 4.10 7.60
C TYR A 310 10.37 5.14 7.63
N GLU A 311 10.34 6.06 6.67
CA GLU A 311 11.30 7.15 6.58
C GLU A 311 11.15 8.18 7.68
N THR A 312 12.22 8.93 7.95
CA THR A 312 12.14 10.09 8.82
C THR A 312 11.18 11.15 8.26
N ILE A 313 10.64 12.01 9.12
CA ILE A 313 9.79 13.13 8.70
C ILE A 313 10.58 14.07 7.78
N GLU A 314 11.85 14.29 8.08
CA GLU A 314 12.73 15.17 7.32
C GLU A 314 12.91 14.65 5.89
N THR A 315 13.20 13.36 5.70
CA THR A 315 13.31 12.75 4.37
C THR A 315 11.97 12.76 3.64
N SER A 316 10.89 12.46 4.35
CA SER A 316 9.53 12.52 3.81
C SER A 316 9.19 13.92 3.27
N ALA A 317 9.54 14.97 4.02
CA ALA A 317 9.37 16.36 3.61
C ALA A 317 10.23 16.72 2.38
N ARG A 318 11.45 16.18 2.25
CA ARG A 318 12.28 16.38 1.04
C ARG A 318 11.70 15.68 -0.19
N ILE A 319 11.08 14.52 -0.03
CA ILE A 319 10.39 13.84 -1.12
C ILE A 319 9.15 14.64 -1.54
N LEU A 320 8.36 15.11 -0.58
CA LEU A 320 7.19 15.96 -0.86
C LEU A 320 7.58 17.30 -1.51
N ASP A 321 8.73 17.89 -1.12
CA ASP A 321 9.32 19.06 -1.79
C ASP A 321 9.54 18.80 -3.29
N LEU A 322 10.06 17.63 -3.68
CA LEU A 322 10.28 17.29 -5.08
C LEU A 322 8.96 17.18 -5.86
N VAL A 323 7.94 16.59 -5.23
CA VAL A 323 6.60 16.46 -5.85
C VAL A 323 6.00 17.83 -6.07
N GLU A 324 6.00 18.67 -5.03
CA GLU A 324 5.47 20.03 -5.07
C GLU A 324 6.20 20.89 -6.11
N ASP A 325 7.54 20.83 -6.13
CA ASP A 325 8.35 21.57 -7.09
C ASP A 325 8.02 21.16 -8.52
N TYR A 326 7.88 19.87 -8.79
CA TYR A 326 7.52 19.36 -10.11
C TYR A 326 6.14 19.84 -10.55
N VAL A 327 5.11 19.72 -9.70
CA VAL A 327 3.74 20.11 -10.09
C VAL A 327 3.61 21.61 -10.29
N LYS A 328 4.40 22.41 -9.55
CA LYS A 328 4.50 23.86 -9.69
C LYS A 328 5.28 24.29 -10.93
N ARG A 329 6.39 23.60 -11.22
CA ARG A 329 7.33 23.91 -12.31
C ARG A 329 7.75 22.61 -13.01
N PRO A 330 6.92 22.06 -13.90
CA PRO A 330 7.26 20.84 -14.61
C PRO A 330 8.55 21.01 -15.41
N TYR A 331 9.39 19.98 -15.38
CA TYR A 331 10.63 19.90 -16.13
C TYR A 331 10.74 18.54 -16.82
N ALA A 332 11.61 18.46 -17.83
CA ALA A 332 11.89 17.22 -18.55
C ALA A 332 13.34 17.19 -19.04
N GLY A 333 13.93 16.00 -19.03
CA GLY A 333 15.30 15.78 -19.49
C GLY A 333 16.38 16.08 -18.45
N LEU A 334 17.57 15.55 -18.70
CA LEU A 334 18.69 15.54 -17.75
C LEU A 334 19.12 16.95 -17.32
N TRP A 335 19.35 17.85 -18.26
CA TRP A 335 19.80 19.21 -17.96
C TRP A 335 18.83 19.98 -17.07
N ALA A 336 17.52 19.86 -17.33
CA ALA A 336 16.50 20.48 -16.50
C ALA A 336 16.50 19.86 -15.10
N ARG A 337 16.60 18.52 -14.99
CA ARG A 337 16.73 17.85 -13.68
C ARG A 337 17.94 18.33 -12.87
N LEU A 338 19.12 18.43 -13.47
CA LEU A 338 20.33 18.88 -12.77
C LEU A 338 20.20 20.33 -12.29
N ARG A 339 19.68 21.23 -13.14
CA ARG A 339 19.43 22.62 -12.74
C ARG A 339 18.44 22.72 -11.57
N ARG A 340 17.32 22.00 -11.64
CA ARG A 340 16.32 21.98 -10.56
C ARG A 340 16.88 21.37 -9.27
N LEU A 341 17.70 20.32 -9.37
CA LEU A 341 18.34 19.72 -8.21
C LEU A 341 19.30 20.69 -7.52
N HIS A 342 20.07 21.47 -8.29
CA HIS A 342 20.96 22.49 -7.72
C HIS A 342 20.18 23.55 -6.95
N GLU A 343 19.09 24.10 -7.53
CA GLU A 343 18.21 25.05 -6.83
C GLU A 343 17.58 24.46 -5.55
N LEU A 344 17.19 23.18 -5.57
CA LEU A 344 16.70 22.50 -4.37
C LEU A 344 17.81 22.24 -3.35
N SER A 345 19.04 22.02 -3.80
CA SER A 345 20.20 21.84 -2.93
C SER A 345 20.54 23.14 -2.20
N GLU A 346 20.42 24.28 -2.88
CA GLU A 346 20.48 25.61 -2.25
C GLU A 346 19.36 25.81 -1.23
N LYS A 347 18.10 25.45 -1.57
CA LYS A 347 16.97 25.51 -0.62
C LYS A 347 17.22 24.66 0.64
N TRP A 348 17.80 23.48 0.48
CA TRP A 348 17.92 22.50 1.57
C TRP A 348 19.17 22.66 2.42
N GLY A 349 20.31 22.98 1.79
CA GLY A 349 21.61 23.12 2.45
C GLY A 349 22.03 24.57 2.70
N GLY A 350 21.36 25.55 2.07
CA GLY A 350 21.82 26.94 2.01
C GLY A 350 22.81 27.17 0.86
N PRO A 351 23.07 28.44 0.49
CA PRO A 351 23.93 28.79 -0.65
C PRO A 351 25.36 28.26 -0.48
N ASP A 352 25.90 28.29 0.73
CA ASP A 352 27.27 27.85 1.03
C ASP A 352 27.47 26.33 0.96
N HIS A 353 26.38 25.55 0.86
CA HIS A 353 26.42 24.09 0.83
C HIS A 353 25.71 23.48 -0.39
N ALA A 354 25.18 24.32 -1.29
CA ALA A 354 24.40 23.90 -2.44
C ALA A 354 25.19 22.93 -3.34
N ASP A 355 26.43 23.31 -3.71
CA ASP A 355 27.28 22.51 -4.60
C ASP A 355 27.65 21.16 -3.97
N ARG A 356 28.05 21.16 -2.70
CA ARG A 356 28.39 19.93 -1.97
C ARG A 356 27.21 18.97 -1.87
N LEU A 357 26.01 19.51 -1.62
CA LEU A 357 24.80 18.71 -1.53
C LEU A 357 24.37 18.18 -2.91
N PHE A 358 24.47 19.00 -3.95
CA PHE A 358 24.23 18.60 -5.33
C PHE A 358 25.17 17.47 -5.78
N GLU A 359 26.47 17.60 -5.47
CA GLU A 359 27.47 16.57 -5.75
C GLU A 359 27.15 15.27 -5.00
N ALA A 360 26.81 15.35 -3.71
CA ALA A 360 26.43 14.18 -2.91
C ALA A 360 25.23 13.43 -3.52
N PHE A 361 24.21 14.15 -4.00
CA PHE A 361 23.07 13.55 -4.69
C PHE A 361 23.46 12.92 -6.04
N SER A 362 24.37 13.55 -6.77
CA SER A 362 24.89 13.02 -8.04
C SER A 362 25.69 11.73 -7.82
N THR A 363 26.55 11.69 -6.80
CA THR A 363 27.28 10.48 -6.39
C THR A 363 26.31 9.39 -5.95
N MET A 364 25.30 9.72 -5.15
CA MET A 364 24.31 8.75 -4.71
C MET A 364 23.56 8.10 -5.88
N ARG A 365 23.17 8.88 -6.92
CA ARG A 365 22.57 8.33 -8.14
C ARG A 365 23.50 7.30 -8.81
N GLN A 366 24.80 7.60 -8.89
CA GLN A 366 25.78 6.66 -9.45
C GLN A 366 25.88 5.40 -8.59
N THR A 367 25.89 5.53 -7.26
CA THR A 367 25.92 4.38 -6.34
C THR A 367 24.70 3.48 -6.51
N PHE A 368 23.48 4.03 -6.56
CA PHE A 368 22.27 3.24 -6.77
C PHE A 368 22.24 2.59 -8.17
N ALA A 369 22.73 3.27 -9.20
CA ALA A 369 22.85 2.70 -10.54
C ALA A 369 23.85 1.52 -10.56
N LEU A 370 25.02 1.67 -9.93
CA LEU A 370 26.00 0.60 -9.81
C LEU A 370 25.42 -0.59 -9.05
N LYS A 371 24.79 -0.36 -7.89
CA LYS A 371 24.11 -1.42 -7.13
C LYS A 371 23.11 -2.19 -7.99
N ALA A 372 22.27 -1.48 -8.77
CA ALA A 372 21.30 -2.12 -9.65
C ALA A 372 21.96 -3.00 -10.73
N THR A 373 23.13 -2.60 -11.25
CA THR A 373 23.89 -3.41 -12.22
C THR A 373 24.59 -4.61 -11.59
N THR A 374 25.10 -4.50 -10.36
CA THR A 374 25.87 -5.57 -9.69
C THR A 374 24.98 -6.59 -8.99
N ALA A 375 23.82 -6.18 -8.46
CA ALA A 375 22.94 -7.07 -7.72
C ALA A 375 22.26 -8.14 -8.60
N GLY A 376 22.26 -7.97 -9.93
CA GLY A 376 21.49 -8.81 -10.84
C GLY A 376 19.99 -8.73 -10.55
N GLN A 377 19.16 -9.17 -11.47
CA GLN A 377 17.73 -9.41 -11.21
C GLN A 377 17.58 -10.66 -10.30
N LEU A 378 18.14 -10.65 -9.09
CA LEU A 378 17.76 -11.58 -8.04
C LEU A 378 16.42 -11.08 -7.47
N GLY A 379 15.38 -11.22 -8.31
CA GLY A 379 14.01 -10.98 -7.94
C GLY A 379 13.65 -11.88 -6.76
N THR A 380 13.31 -11.24 -5.64
CA THR A 380 12.60 -11.88 -4.52
C THR A 380 11.12 -11.97 -4.80
#